data_AF-A0A968MV43-F1
#
_entry.id   AF-A0A968MV43-F1
#
_cell.length_a   1.000
_cell.length_b   1.000
_cell.length_c   1.000
_cell.angle_alpha   90.00
_cell.angle_beta   90.00
_cell.angle_gamma   90.00
#
_symmetry.space_group_name_H-M   'P 1'
#
loop_
_entity.id
_entity.type
_entity.pdbx_description
1 polymer ?
#
loop_
_entity_poly.entity_id
_entity_poly.type
_entity_poly.pdbx_seq_one_letter_code
_entity_poly.pdbx_strand_id
1 'polypeptide(L)'
;MGFNYGLTDKLMIGIGSEKDRKLQDLHWKYTFLQQTRSGSVPVSISYFGNIALDARSKENFLTENIEYRYIHRFSYFTQLIVARKFSDAFSFQVAPSFIYFNAVEQRYNNYNVGLSAGGKIKFSPSWGATFEYDQAYLKSDTDDAITPEPNFAIGFEKGTATHCFQFFLASYRSIISQYNMAMNQAKFFEGGISLGFNVTVKF
;
A
#
# COMPACT_ATOMS: atom_id res chain seq x y z
N MET A 1 -5.49 -8.15 -9.07
CA MET A 1 -4.55 -9.27 -9.31
C MET A 1 -3.18 -8.69 -9.54
N GLY A 2 -2.12 -9.33 -9.04
CA GLY A 2 -0.75 -8.85 -9.23
C GLY A 2 0.25 -9.99 -9.39
N PHE A 3 1.32 -9.73 -10.13
CA PHE A 3 2.44 -10.64 -10.35
C PHE A 3 3.72 -9.97 -9.87
N ASN A 4 4.52 -10.70 -9.10
CA ASN A 4 5.78 -10.21 -8.53
C ASN A 4 6.93 -11.12 -8.96
N TYR A 5 8.07 -10.53 -9.32
CA TYR A 5 9.28 -11.25 -9.70
C TYR A 5 10.51 -10.66 -9.00
N GLY A 6 11.25 -11.50 -8.27
CA GLY A 6 12.52 -11.14 -7.65
C GLY A 6 13.65 -11.22 -8.68
N LEU A 7 14.13 -10.07 -9.16
CA LEU A 7 15.28 -9.99 -10.06
C LEU A 7 16.58 -10.35 -9.36
N THR A 8 16.69 -9.99 -8.07
CA THR A 8 17.83 -10.30 -7.20
C THR A 8 17.33 -10.49 -5.76
N ASP A 9 18.21 -10.88 -4.84
CA ASP A 9 17.91 -10.96 -3.40
C ASP A 9 17.45 -9.62 -2.78
N LYS A 10 17.70 -8.49 -3.47
CA LYS A 10 17.38 -7.15 -2.99
C LYS A 10 16.36 -6.41 -3.83
N LEU A 11 16.10 -6.84 -5.07
CA LEU A 11 15.24 -6.14 -6.03
C LEU A 11 14.09 -7.03 -6.48
N MET A 12 12.87 -6.54 -6.30
CA MET A 12 11.64 -7.11 -6.83
C MET A 12 10.97 -6.08 -7.74
N ILE A 13 10.40 -6.56 -8.84
CA ILE A 13 9.48 -5.81 -9.69
C ILE A 13 8.15 -6.55 -9.77
N GLY A 14 7.08 -5.83 -10.01
CA GLY A 14 5.78 -6.44 -10.18
C GLY A 14 4.83 -5.55 -10.97
N ILE A 15 3.78 -6.18 -11.48
CA ILE A 15 2.70 -5.52 -12.20
C ILE A 15 1.38 -5.97 -11.61
N GLY A 16 0.38 -5.10 -11.66
CA GLY A 16 -0.94 -5.44 -11.18
C GLY A 16 -2.04 -4.79 -11.98
N SER A 17 -3.24 -5.34 -11.78
CA SER A 17 -4.47 -4.83 -12.34
C SER A 17 -5.58 -4.89 -11.30
N GLU A 18 -6.28 -3.77 -11.18
CA GLU A 18 -7.45 -3.60 -10.35
C GLU A 18 -8.70 -3.38 -11.21
N LYS A 19 -9.82 -3.98 -10.80
CA LYS A 19 -11.11 -3.77 -11.47
C LYS A 19 -11.66 -2.38 -11.16
N ASP A 20 -11.54 -1.94 -9.91
CA ASP A 20 -11.89 -0.58 -9.53
C ASP A 20 -11.02 0.42 -10.29
N ARG A 21 -11.65 1.43 -10.90
CA ARG A 21 -11.04 2.40 -11.82
C ARG A 21 -10.18 1.81 -12.95
N LYS A 22 -10.30 0.50 -13.24
CA LYS A 22 -9.48 -0.23 -14.22
C LYS A 22 -7.98 0.03 -14.06
N LEU A 23 -7.48 0.19 -12.83
CA LEU A 23 -6.09 0.58 -12.60
C LEU A 23 -5.14 -0.50 -13.10
N GLN A 24 -4.05 -0.08 -13.73
CA GLN A 24 -2.92 -0.91 -14.11
C GLN A 24 -1.69 -0.33 -13.42
N ASP A 25 -0.93 -1.15 -12.71
CA ASP A 25 0.19 -0.65 -11.94
C ASP A 25 1.50 -1.39 -12.21
N LEU A 26 2.59 -0.66 -12.06
CA LEU A 26 3.96 -1.14 -12.06
C LEU A 26 4.56 -0.77 -10.70
N HIS A 27 5.04 -1.76 -9.96
CA HIS A 27 5.68 -1.55 -8.68
C HIS A 27 7.05 -2.22 -8.61
N TRP A 28 7.84 -1.74 -7.66
CA TRP A 28 9.13 -2.32 -7.35
C TRP A 28 9.45 -2.14 -5.86
N LYS A 29 10.30 -3.03 -5.36
CA LYS A 29 10.85 -2.94 -4.02
C LYS A 29 12.35 -3.18 -4.08
N TYR A 30 13.11 -2.27 -3.48
CA TYR A 30 14.55 -2.40 -3.33
C TYR A 30 14.97 -2.40 -1.87
N THR A 31 15.78 -3.36 -1.44
CA THR A 31 16.29 -3.46 -0.07
C THR A 31 17.71 -2.92 0.02
N PHE A 32 17.90 -1.77 0.68
CA PHE A 32 19.23 -1.18 0.88
C PHE A 32 20.02 -1.94 1.95
N LEU A 33 19.38 -2.13 3.11
CA LEU A 33 19.98 -2.74 4.30
C LEU A 33 19.08 -3.86 4.79
N GLN A 34 19.69 -5.00 5.11
CA GLN A 34 19.02 -6.14 5.71
C GLN A 34 19.47 -6.29 7.16
N GLN A 35 18.51 -6.48 8.07
CA GLN A 35 18.81 -6.72 9.47
C GLN A 35 19.65 -8.00 9.62
N THR A 36 20.74 -7.90 10.37
CA THR A 36 21.63 -9.02 10.68
C THR A 36 21.27 -9.68 12.00
N ARG A 37 21.51 -10.99 12.14
CA ARG A 37 21.34 -11.71 13.41
C ARG A 37 22.36 -11.31 14.47
N SER A 38 23.56 -10.91 14.05
CA SER A 38 24.62 -10.43 14.95
C SER A 38 24.30 -9.07 15.59
N GLY A 39 23.35 -8.32 15.02
CA GLY A 39 22.97 -6.99 15.49
C GLY A 39 23.85 -5.85 14.96
N SER A 40 24.84 -6.12 14.09
CA SER A 40 25.67 -5.06 13.47
C SER A 40 24.83 -4.13 12.59
N VAL A 41 23.82 -4.68 11.93
CA VAL A 41 22.74 -3.93 11.30
C VAL A 41 21.43 -4.26 12.05
N PRO A 42 20.90 -3.34 12.87
CA PRO A 42 19.77 -3.62 13.77
C PRO A 42 18.39 -3.52 13.10
N VAL A 43 18.31 -2.93 11.91
CA VAL A 43 17.06 -2.69 11.17
C VAL A 43 17.22 -3.04 9.69
N SER A 44 16.12 -3.38 9.04
CA SER A 44 16.04 -3.53 7.59
C SER A 44 15.48 -2.23 6.99
N ILE A 45 16.08 -1.73 5.92
CA ILE A 45 15.62 -0.54 5.20
C ILE A 45 15.34 -0.92 3.75
N SER A 46 14.13 -0.64 3.28
CA SER A 46 13.71 -0.89 1.91
C SER A 46 12.95 0.31 1.34
N TYR A 47 13.05 0.51 0.04
CA TYR A 47 12.23 1.44 -0.71
C TYR A 47 11.19 0.67 -1.51
N PHE A 48 9.96 1.12 -1.48
CA PHE A 48 8.88 0.66 -2.33
C PHE A 48 8.44 1.81 -3.23
N GLY A 49 8.23 1.52 -4.51
CA GLY A 49 7.70 2.46 -5.48
C GLY A 49 6.58 1.81 -6.28
N ASN A 50 5.58 2.61 -6.63
CA ASN A 50 4.46 2.20 -7.46
C ASN A 50 4.05 3.36 -8.37
N ILE A 51 3.74 3.00 -9.62
CA ILE A 51 3.13 3.87 -10.62
C ILE A 51 1.84 3.18 -11.03
N ALA A 52 0.71 3.86 -10.89
CA ALA A 52 -0.58 3.36 -11.37
C ALA A 52 -1.16 4.25 -12.46
N LEU A 53 -1.70 3.61 -13.49
CA LEU A 53 -2.39 4.19 -14.63
C LEU A 53 -3.89 3.89 -14.49
N ASP A 54 -4.72 4.92 -14.51
CA ASP A 54 -6.17 4.76 -14.62
C ASP A 54 -6.57 4.58 -16.10
N ALA A 55 -7.07 3.39 -16.43
CA ALA A 55 -7.40 2.97 -17.80
C ALA A 55 -8.89 3.18 -18.17
N ARG A 56 -9.65 4.00 -17.43
CA ARG A 56 -11.04 4.35 -17.79
C ARG A 56 -11.15 5.19 -19.07
N SER A 57 -12.36 5.40 -19.59
CA SER A 57 -12.54 6.29 -20.76
C SER A 57 -12.08 7.72 -20.45
N LYS A 58 -11.69 8.48 -21.47
CA LYS A 58 -11.25 9.89 -21.32
C LYS A 58 -12.29 10.78 -20.63
N GLU A 59 -13.57 10.45 -20.76
CA GLU A 59 -14.70 11.17 -20.16
C GLU A 59 -14.61 11.24 -18.63
N ASN A 60 -13.93 10.27 -17.99
CA ASN A 60 -13.71 10.28 -16.54
C ASN A 60 -12.69 11.33 -16.09
N PHE A 61 -12.05 12.05 -17.03
CA PHE A 61 -11.00 13.04 -16.79
C PHE A 61 -11.28 14.38 -17.47
N LEU A 62 -12.44 14.51 -18.14
CA LEU A 62 -12.85 15.77 -18.72
C LEU A 62 -13.48 16.60 -17.60
N THR A 63 -12.87 17.75 -17.32
CA THR A 63 -13.46 18.79 -16.46
C THR A 63 -13.67 20.02 -17.34
N GLU A 64 -14.76 20.77 -17.11
CA GLU A 64 -15.20 21.89 -17.96
C GLU A 64 -14.12 22.95 -18.24
N ASN A 65 -13.05 23.00 -17.44
CA ASN A 65 -11.98 24.01 -17.51
C ASN A 65 -10.55 23.45 -17.67
N ILE A 66 -10.36 22.16 -17.98
CA ILE A 66 -9.00 21.57 -18.13
C ILE A 66 -8.91 20.76 -19.43
N GLU A 67 -7.93 21.10 -20.27
CA GLU A 67 -7.58 20.28 -21.43
C GLU A 67 -6.99 18.94 -20.96
N TYR A 68 -7.66 17.85 -21.34
CA TYR A 68 -7.23 16.52 -20.98
C TYR A 68 -5.89 16.16 -21.64
N ARG A 69 -4.93 15.72 -20.82
CA ARG A 69 -3.64 15.15 -21.27
C ARG A 69 -3.53 13.73 -20.73
N TYR A 70 -2.92 12.82 -21.51
CA TYR A 70 -2.77 11.41 -21.10
C TYR A 70 -2.04 11.24 -19.76
N ILE A 71 -1.12 12.17 -19.45
CA ILE A 71 -0.37 12.19 -18.20
C ILE A 71 -1.26 12.31 -16.95
N HIS A 72 -2.46 12.89 -17.06
CA HIS A 72 -3.41 13.05 -15.95
C HIS A 72 -3.90 11.72 -15.36
N ARG A 73 -3.71 10.61 -16.08
CA ARG A 73 -4.10 9.27 -15.63
C ARG A 73 -3.14 8.62 -14.65
N PHE A 74 -1.94 9.17 -14.51
CA PHE A 74 -0.89 8.57 -13.70
C PHE A 74 -0.96 9.06 -12.26
N SER A 75 -0.66 8.13 -11.36
CA SER A 75 -0.44 8.36 -9.94
C SER A 75 0.80 7.61 -9.48
N TYR A 76 1.42 8.10 -8.42
CA TYR A 76 2.69 7.65 -7.91
C TYR A 76 2.59 7.44 -6.41
N PHE A 77 3.15 6.35 -5.92
CA PHE A 77 3.31 6.07 -4.51
C PHE A 77 4.73 5.63 -4.24
N THR A 78 5.34 6.19 -3.21
CA THR A 78 6.68 5.81 -2.77
C THR A 78 6.70 5.71 -1.26
N GLN A 79 7.45 4.75 -0.74
CA GLN A 79 7.46 4.48 0.69
C GLN A 79 8.83 3.98 1.12
N LEU A 80 9.35 4.56 2.21
CA LEU A 80 10.60 4.13 2.82
C LEU A 80 10.26 3.25 4.02
N ILE A 81 10.46 1.96 3.90
CA ILE A 81 10.10 0.97 4.91
C ILE A 81 11.30 0.74 5.83
N VAL A 82 11.13 1.02 7.12
CA VAL A 82 12.08 0.69 8.18
C VAL A 82 11.45 -0.40 9.04
N ALA A 83 12.00 -1.60 8.97
CA ALA A 83 11.47 -2.77 9.65
C ALA A 83 12.48 -3.36 10.64
N ARG A 84 11.98 -3.89 11.75
CA ARG A 84 12.78 -4.63 12.73
C ARG A 84 12.05 -5.89 13.17
N LYS A 85 12.78 -7.00 13.13
CA LYS A 85 12.41 -8.23 13.81
C LYS A 85 12.96 -8.17 15.23
N PHE A 86 12.09 -8.10 16.22
CA PHE A 86 12.46 -8.06 17.64
C PHE A 86 12.66 -9.46 18.21
N SER A 87 11.88 -10.43 17.75
CA SER A 87 12.00 -11.84 18.11
C SER A 87 11.48 -12.72 16.97
N ASP A 88 11.61 -14.04 17.10
CA ASP A 88 10.98 -14.97 16.15
C ASP A 88 9.45 -14.89 16.13
N ALA A 89 8.86 -14.41 17.22
CA ALA A 89 7.43 -14.20 17.37
C ALA A 89 6.96 -12.81 16.93
N PHE A 90 7.80 -11.77 16.94
CA PHE A 90 7.35 -10.40 16.69
C PHE A 90 8.28 -9.60 15.77
N SER A 91 7.67 -8.96 14.77
CA SER A 91 8.31 -7.97 13.91
C SER A 91 7.38 -6.78 13.68
N PHE A 92 7.98 -5.62 13.47
CA PHE A 92 7.27 -4.36 13.27
C PHE A 92 7.96 -3.53 12.19
N GLN A 93 7.20 -2.66 11.55
CA GLN A 93 7.70 -1.70 10.60
C GLN A 93 7.00 -0.35 10.76
N VAL A 94 7.74 0.70 10.41
CA VAL A 94 7.20 2.03 10.14
C VAL A 94 7.66 2.46 8.76
N ALA A 95 6.81 3.19 8.07
CA ALA A 95 7.07 3.48 6.68
C ALA A 95 6.42 4.80 6.24
N PRO A 96 7.16 5.93 6.31
CA PRO A 96 6.70 7.17 5.72
C PRO A 96 6.54 7.02 4.20
N SER A 97 5.48 7.62 3.68
CA SER A 97 5.09 7.48 2.28
C SER A 97 4.78 8.84 1.67
N PHE A 98 5.07 8.94 0.38
CA PHE A 98 4.76 10.07 -0.47
C PHE A 98 3.86 9.63 -1.62
N ILE A 99 2.79 10.39 -1.84
CA ILE A 99 1.77 10.12 -2.86
C ILE A 99 1.66 11.34 -3.76
N TYR A 100 1.61 11.10 -5.07
CA TYR A 100 1.34 12.13 -6.04
C TYR A 100 0.34 11.66 -7.09
N PHE A 101 -0.68 12.49 -7.37
CA PHE A 101 -1.61 12.29 -8.47
C PHE A 101 -1.42 13.40 -9.49
N ASN A 102 -1.34 13.06 -10.78
CA ASN A 102 -1.24 14.08 -11.82
C ASN A 102 -2.55 14.86 -12.00
N ALA A 103 -3.69 14.24 -11.73
CA ALA A 103 -4.98 14.89 -11.67
C ALA A 103 -5.86 14.26 -10.59
N VAL A 104 -6.64 15.09 -9.92
CA VAL A 104 -7.60 14.71 -8.88
C VAL A 104 -8.85 15.55 -9.01
N GLU A 105 -9.95 15.08 -8.44
CA GLU A 105 -11.17 15.88 -8.31
C GLU A 105 -10.95 17.04 -7.33
N GLN A 106 -11.72 18.12 -7.48
CA GLN A 106 -11.50 19.41 -6.79
C GLN A 106 -11.37 19.35 -5.26
N ARG A 107 -11.92 18.31 -4.62
CA ARG A 107 -11.92 18.13 -3.16
C ARG A 107 -10.75 17.29 -2.63
N TYR A 108 -9.89 16.79 -3.52
CA TYR A 108 -8.71 16.00 -3.20
C TYR A 108 -7.43 16.78 -3.55
N ASN A 109 -6.32 16.42 -2.91
CA ASN A 109 -5.03 17.05 -3.19
C ASN A 109 -4.17 16.15 -4.08
N ASN A 110 -3.43 16.77 -5.01
CA ASN A 110 -2.45 16.06 -5.84
C ASN A 110 -1.31 15.51 -4.98
N TYR A 111 -0.81 16.31 -4.04
CA TYR A 111 0.34 16.01 -3.19
C TYR A 111 -0.12 15.55 -1.81
N ASN A 112 0.28 14.35 -1.39
CA ASN A 112 -0.06 13.83 -0.06
C ASN A 112 1.14 13.13 0.57
N VAL A 113 1.23 13.17 1.89
CA VAL A 113 2.20 12.39 2.67
C VAL A 113 1.44 11.55 3.68
N GLY A 114 2.08 10.52 4.21
CA GLY A 114 1.51 9.73 5.28
C GLY A 114 2.52 8.82 5.93
N LEU A 115 2.07 8.12 6.95
CA LEU A 115 2.88 7.23 7.75
C LEU A 115 2.12 5.93 7.95
N SER A 116 2.72 4.84 7.49
CA SER A 116 2.25 3.49 7.77
C SER A 116 3.00 2.91 8.96
N ALA A 117 2.27 2.19 9.81
CA ALA A 117 2.82 1.36 10.87
C ALA A 117 2.17 -0.02 10.78
N GLY A 118 2.98 -1.07 10.87
CA GLY A 118 2.46 -2.42 10.73
C GLY A 118 3.29 -3.42 11.49
N GLY A 119 2.65 -4.48 11.94
CA GLY A 119 3.30 -5.52 12.71
C GLY A 119 2.82 -6.91 12.35
N LYS A 120 3.64 -7.88 12.71
CA LYS A 120 3.36 -9.29 12.53
C LYS A 120 3.73 -10.06 13.79
N ILE A 121 2.78 -10.87 14.25
CA ILE A 121 2.92 -11.74 15.40
C ILE A 121 2.81 -13.18 14.90
N LYS A 122 3.88 -13.96 15.04
CA LYS A 122 3.90 -15.40 14.81
C LYS A 122 3.64 -16.12 16.12
N PHE A 123 2.58 -16.92 16.15
CA PHE A 123 2.27 -17.80 17.30
C PHE A 123 2.60 -19.28 17.01
N SER A 124 2.93 -19.62 15.76
CA SER A 124 3.54 -20.91 15.42
C SER A 124 4.41 -20.78 14.14
N PRO A 125 5.16 -21.83 13.73
CA PRO A 125 5.96 -21.77 12.51
C PRO A 125 5.15 -21.42 11.25
N SER A 126 3.92 -21.94 11.16
CA SER A 126 3.02 -21.86 10.01
C SER A 126 1.89 -20.85 10.16
N TRP A 127 1.71 -20.24 11.33
CA TRP A 127 0.59 -19.34 11.56
C TRP A 127 1.04 -18.02 12.19
N GLY A 128 0.38 -16.93 11.77
CA GLY A 128 0.64 -15.60 12.27
C GLY A 128 -0.57 -14.68 12.11
N ALA A 129 -0.49 -13.53 12.76
CA ALA A 129 -1.43 -12.43 12.61
C ALA A 129 -0.67 -11.18 12.19
N THR A 130 -1.31 -10.32 11.42
CA THR A 130 -0.80 -9.03 10.97
C THR A 130 -1.72 -7.92 11.42
N PHE A 131 -1.17 -6.75 11.67
CA PHE A 131 -1.96 -5.54 11.85
C PHE A 131 -1.28 -4.39 11.12
N GLU A 132 -2.08 -3.44 10.67
CA GLU A 132 -1.64 -2.28 9.91
C GLU A 132 -2.48 -1.07 10.29
N TYR A 133 -1.81 0.08 10.30
CA TYR A 133 -2.42 1.38 10.46
C TYR A 133 -1.69 2.38 9.54
N ASP A 134 -2.42 3.02 8.63
CA ASP A 134 -1.88 4.11 7.82
C ASP A 134 -2.60 5.41 8.13
N GLN A 135 -1.82 6.43 8.49
CA GLN A 135 -2.30 7.78 8.65
C GLN A 135 -1.85 8.62 7.46
N ALA A 136 -2.81 9.15 6.70
CA ALA A 136 -2.54 10.20 5.72
C ALA A 136 -2.48 11.56 6.42
N TYR A 137 -1.51 12.37 6.02
CA TYR A 137 -1.39 13.78 6.38
C TYR A 137 -1.53 14.58 5.09
N LEU A 138 -2.71 15.10 4.85
CA LEU A 138 -2.97 15.97 3.71
C LEU A 138 -2.80 17.40 4.16
N LYS A 139 -2.06 18.16 3.37
CA LYS A 139 -2.16 19.60 3.40
C LYS A 139 -3.19 19.97 2.35
N SER A 140 -4.37 20.42 2.77
CA SER A 140 -5.34 20.98 1.85
C SER A 140 -5.46 22.47 2.07
N ASP A 141 -5.47 23.21 0.97
CA ASP A 141 -5.57 24.67 0.94
C ASP A 141 -7.02 25.15 0.72
N THR A 142 -8.00 24.23 0.76
CA THR A 142 -9.44 24.51 0.56
C THR A 142 -10.29 24.04 1.73
N ASP A 143 -11.27 24.84 2.15
CA ASP A 143 -12.14 24.55 3.30
C ASP A 143 -13.04 23.30 3.11
N ASP A 144 -13.33 22.91 1.85
CA ASP A 144 -14.21 21.77 1.51
C ASP A 144 -13.46 20.44 1.24
N ALA A 145 -12.18 20.38 1.62
CA ALA A 145 -11.32 19.24 1.37
C ALA A 145 -11.81 17.96 2.04
N ILE A 146 -11.78 16.86 1.30
CA ILE A 146 -12.06 15.54 1.87
C ILE A 146 -10.80 15.08 2.62
N THR A 147 -10.93 14.89 3.94
CA THR A 147 -9.89 14.24 4.74
C THR A 147 -10.10 12.72 4.69
N PRO A 148 -9.09 11.94 4.28
CA PRO A 148 -9.14 10.49 4.31
C PRO A 148 -9.17 9.96 5.73
N GLU A 149 -10.00 8.95 5.92
CA GLU A 149 -10.03 8.17 7.15
C GLU A 149 -8.79 7.27 7.22
N PRO A 150 -8.21 7.07 8.41
CA PRO A 150 -7.06 6.18 8.56
C PRO A 150 -7.36 4.77 8.06
N ASN A 151 -6.38 4.17 7.41
CA ASN A 151 -6.44 2.77 7.06
C ASN A 151 -6.14 1.95 8.31
N PHE A 152 -6.95 0.94 8.55
CA PHE A 152 -6.72 -0.04 9.59
C PHE A 152 -6.98 -1.42 9.02
N ALA A 153 -6.07 -2.35 9.25
CA ALA A 153 -6.28 -3.75 8.90
C ALA A 153 -5.79 -4.69 9.99
N ILE A 154 -6.54 -5.77 10.17
CA ILE A 154 -6.13 -6.94 10.94
C ILE A 154 -6.22 -8.16 10.05
N GLY A 155 -5.16 -8.94 10.05
CA GLY A 155 -5.00 -10.08 9.17
C GLY A 155 -4.54 -11.31 9.92
N PHE A 156 -4.81 -12.44 9.31
CA PHE A 156 -4.46 -13.75 9.81
C PHE A 156 -3.90 -14.56 8.65
N GLU A 157 -2.73 -15.17 8.87
CA GLU A 157 -1.98 -15.86 7.83
C GLU A 157 -1.67 -17.32 8.20
N LYS A 158 -1.68 -18.17 7.17
CA LYS A 158 -1.28 -19.58 7.24
C LYS A 158 -0.31 -19.90 6.11
N GLY A 159 0.92 -20.22 6.47
CA GLY A 159 1.93 -20.76 5.57
C GLY A 159 1.85 -22.28 5.43
N THR A 160 1.91 -22.76 4.20
CA THR A 160 2.18 -24.15 3.83
C THR A 160 3.54 -24.23 3.14
N ALA A 161 3.92 -25.40 2.60
CA ALA A 161 5.21 -25.57 1.93
C ALA A 161 5.43 -24.59 0.77
N THR A 162 4.40 -24.35 -0.04
CA THR A 162 4.49 -23.54 -1.27
C THR A 162 3.55 -22.32 -1.29
N HIS A 163 2.60 -22.26 -0.36
CA HIS A 163 1.59 -21.20 -0.32
C HIS A 163 1.62 -20.44 1.00
N CYS A 164 1.25 -19.17 0.97
CA CYS A 164 0.83 -18.40 2.12
C CYS A 164 -0.57 -17.87 1.88
N PHE A 165 -1.52 -18.26 2.71
CA PHE A 165 -2.90 -17.77 2.69
C PHE A 165 -3.03 -16.66 3.72
N GLN A 166 -3.62 -15.55 3.34
CA GLN A 166 -3.89 -14.43 4.24
C GLN A 166 -5.36 -14.02 4.12
N PHE A 167 -6.07 -13.98 5.24
CA PHE A 167 -7.40 -13.41 5.37
C PHE A 167 -7.29 -12.15 6.19
N PHE A 168 -7.96 -11.08 5.80
CA PHE A 168 -7.87 -9.82 6.55
C PHE A 168 -9.16 -9.02 6.48
N LEU A 169 -9.39 -8.25 7.53
CA LEU A 169 -10.43 -7.23 7.61
C LEU A 169 -9.73 -5.88 7.55
N ALA A 170 -10.14 -5.02 6.61
CA ALA A 170 -9.54 -3.71 6.40
C ALA A 170 -10.59 -2.62 6.26
N SER A 171 -10.26 -1.38 6.65
CA SER A 171 -11.07 -0.20 6.37
C SER A 171 -10.78 0.43 5.02
N TYR A 172 -10.19 -0.30 4.09
CA TYR A 172 -9.90 0.17 2.73
C TYR A 172 -10.26 -0.89 1.70
N ARG A 173 -10.51 -0.44 0.46
CA ARG A 173 -11.11 -1.28 -0.59
C ARG A 173 -10.24 -1.45 -1.82
N SER A 174 -9.35 -0.49 -2.10
CA SER A 174 -8.48 -0.59 -3.25
C SER A 174 -7.31 -1.52 -2.95
N ILE A 175 -6.69 -2.06 -3.99
CA ILE A 175 -5.42 -2.80 -3.88
C ILE A 175 -4.21 -1.91 -4.20
N ILE A 176 -4.44 -0.64 -4.58
CA ILE A 176 -3.41 0.33 -4.91
C ILE A 176 -3.22 1.32 -3.75
N SER A 177 -2.01 1.34 -3.19
CA SER A 177 -1.69 2.05 -1.94
C SER A 177 -2.00 3.55 -1.97
N GLN A 178 -1.75 4.24 -3.08
CA GLN A 178 -2.06 5.67 -3.20
C GLN A 178 -3.56 5.96 -3.08
N TYR A 179 -4.43 5.09 -3.60
CA TYR A 179 -5.89 5.28 -3.51
C TYR A 179 -6.38 4.98 -2.09
N ASN A 180 -5.88 3.90 -1.47
CA ASN A 180 -6.21 3.61 -0.08
C ASN A 180 -5.81 4.77 0.84
N MET A 181 -4.58 5.27 0.72
CA MET A 181 -4.09 6.29 1.65
C MET A 181 -4.68 7.68 1.39
N ALA A 182 -4.90 8.09 0.12
CA ALA A 182 -5.39 9.43 -0.19
C ALA A 182 -6.91 9.56 -0.36
N MET A 183 -7.64 8.45 -0.53
CA MET A 183 -9.07 8.49 -0.86
C MET A 183 -9.94 7.60 0.02
N ASN A 184 -9.39 6.94 1.04
CA ASN A 184 -10.21 6.14 1.94
C ASN A 184 -11.20 7.01 2.73
N GLN A 185 -12.45 6.57 2.81
CA GLN A 185 -13.53 7.20 3.58
C GLN A 185 -14.24 6.21 4.50
N ALA A 186 -13.82 4.94 4.49
CA ALA A 186 -14.43 3.92 5.32
C ALA A 186 -13.80 3.93 6.71
N LYS A 187 -14.67 3.97 7.72
CA LYS A 187 -14.29 3.97 9.13
C LYS A 187 -14.38 2.57 9.71
N PHE A 188 -13.24 2.03 10.16
CA PHE A 188 -13.17 0.65 10.65
C PHE A 188 -14.16 0.36 11.78
N PHE A 189 -14.19 1.23 12.80
CA PHE A 189 -15.01 1.03 14.01
C PHE A 189 -16.49 1.41 13.84
N GLU A 190 -16.86 2.04 12.72
CA GLU A 190 -18.26 2.35 12.37
C GLU A 190 -18.83 1.34 11.36
N GLY A 191 -18.15 0.19 11.16
CA GLY A 191 -18.61 -0.88 10.28
C GLY A 191 -18.19 -0.74 8.81
N GLY A 192 -17.34 0.25 8.48
CA GLY A 192 -16.70 0.39 7.17
C GLY A 192 -15.61 -0.66 6.93
N ILE A 193 -15.97 -1.95 7.02
CA ILE A 193 -15.03 -3.08 6.96
C ILE A 193 -15.19 -3.80 5.63
N SER A 194 -14.05 -4.12 5.02
CA SER A 194 -13.94 -4.95 3.82
C SER A 194 -13.17 -6.22 4.15
N LEU A 195 -13.69 -7.36 3.68
CA LEU A 195 -13.01 -8.64 3.76
C LEU A 195 -12.07 -8.80 2.56
N GLY A 196 -10.81 -9.12 2.84
CA GLY A 196 -9.79 -9.40 1.85
C GLY A 196 -9.19 -10.78 2.00
N PHE A 197 -8.70 -11.30 0.88
CA PHE A 197 -8.03 -12.59 0.81
C PHE A 197 -6.87 -12.53 -0.19
N ASN A 198 -5.67 -12.92 0.26
CA ASN A 198 -4.49 -13.03 -0.57
C ASN A 198 -3.95 -14.45 -0.54
N VAL A 199 -3.42 -14.88 -1.69
CA VAL A 199 -2.61 -16.11 -1.80
C VAL A 199 -1.29 -15.72 -2.42
N THR A 200 -0.20 -15.97 -1.69
CA THR A 200 1.15 -15.88 -2.24
C THR A 200 1.66 -17.28 -2.53
N VAL A 201 1.99 -17.53 -3.79
CA VAL A 201 2.60 -18.79 -4.23
C VAL A 201 4.10 -18.55 -4.43
N LYS A 202 4.92 -19.38 -3.80
CA LYS A 202 6.37 -19.41 -4.05
C LYS A 202 6.65 -20.51 -5.08
N PHE A 203 7.20 -20.09 -6.22
CA PHE A 203 7.73 -20.97 -7.25
C PHE A 203 9.23 -21.15 -7.07
#